data_AF-A0A259TLZ0-F1
#
_entry.id   AF-A0A259TLZ0-F1
#
_cell.length_a   1.000
_cell.length_b   1.000
_cell.length_c   1.000
_cell.angle_alpha   90.00
_cell.angle_beta   90.00
_cell.angle_gamma   90.00
#
_symmetry.space_group_name_H-M   'P 1'
#
loop_
_entity.id
_entity.type
_entity.pdbx_description
1 polymer ?
#
loop_
_entity_poly.entity_id
_entity_poly.type
_entity_poly.pdbx_seq_one_letter_code
_entity_poly.pdbx_strand_id
1 'polypeptide(L)' 'MLGRVTADIVQGPIVTTIHIVDIGDPSPDGIHVQTADGKEYKLGDRQIFMESGGTYRIQALEYSGMILAAEKEN' A
#
# COMPACT_ATOMS: atom_id res chain seq x y z
N MET A 1 10.06 16.44 4.69
CA MET A 1 9.55 15.25 3.97
C MET A 1 10.32 14.91 2.68
N LEU A 2 11.37 15.66 2.28
CA LEU A 2 12.12 15.40 1.04
C LEU A 2 12.91 14.07 1.02
N GLY A 3 13.42 13.61 2.17
CA GLY A 3 14.29 12.44 2.23
C GLY A 3 13.62 11.08 1.97
N ARG A 4 12.30 10.96 2.16
CA ARG A 4 11.57 9.69 1.94
C ARG A 4 11.32 9.43 0.46
N VAL A 5 10.92 10.48 -0.27
CA VAL A 5 10.68 10.41 -1.72
C VAL A 5 11.97 10.08 -2.48
N THR A 6 13.12 10.62 -2.05
CA THR A 6 14.41 10.28 -2.65
C THR A 6 14.82 8.82 -2.40
N ALA A 7 14.46 8.25 -1.25
CA ALA A 7 14.75 6.85 -0.94
C ALA A 7 13.94 5.90 -1.84
N ASP A 8 12.66 6.21 -2.07
CA ASP A 8 11.81 5.46 -3.01
C ASP A 8 12.30 5.54 -4.46
N ILE A 9 12.87 6.67 -4.90
CA ILE A 9 13.44 6.82 -6.25
C ILE A 9 14.67 5.92 -6.44
N VAL A 10 15.53 5.80 -5.42
CA VAL A 10 16.76 5.00 -5.49
C VAL A 10 16.48 3.51 -5.36
N GLN A 11 15.58 3.11 -4.45
CA GLN A 11 15.25 1.71 -4.22
C GLN A 11 14.24 1.15 -5.24
N GLY A 12 13.35 2.02 -5.76
CA GLY A 12 12.21 1.61 -6.56
C GLY A 12 11.13 0.89 -5.74
N PRO A 13 10.04 0.47 -6.39
CA PRO A 13 8.96 -0.24 -5.71
C PRO A 13 9.39 -1.65 -5.27
N ILE A 14 9.04 -2.02 -4.05
CA ILE A 14 9.18 -3.38 -3.54
C ILE A 14 7.95 -4.23 -3.92
N VAL A 15 8.13 -5.54 -4.00
CA VAL A 15 7.04 -6.50 -4.15
C VAL A 15 6.97 -7.35 -2.89
N THR A 16 5.82 -7.37 -2.23
CA THR A 16 5.62 -8.11 -0.98
C THR A 16 4.18 -8.62 -0.87
N THR A 17 3.98 -9.70 -0.12
CA THR A 17 2.65 -10.16 0.29
C THR A 17 2.24 -9.48 1.58
N ILE A 18 1.02 -8.97 1.63
CA ILE A 18 0.41 -8.37 2.83
C ILE A 18 -0.97 -9.00 3.10
N HIS A 19 -1.33 -9.05 4.37
CA HIS A 19 -2.70 -9.36 4.79
C HIS A 19 -3.36 -8.07 5.27
N ILE A 20 -4.52 -7.74 4.71
CA ILE A 20 -5.24 -6.51 5.04
C ILE A 20 -6.13 -6.78 6.24
N VAL A 21 -6.03 -5.95 7.27
CA VAL A 21 -6.93 -6.00 8.44
C VAL A 21 -8.00 -4.93 8.38
N ASP A 22 -7.73 -3.79 7.76
CA ASP A 22 -8.70 -2.71 7.64
C ASP A 22 -8.47 -1.85 6.40
N ILE A 23 -9.55 -1.27 5.88
CA ILE A 23 -9.53 -0.30 4.78
C ILE A 23 -10.35 0.90 5.22
N GLY A 24 -9.67 2.04 5.35
CA GLY A 24 -10.30 3.30 5.74
C GLY A 24 -11.15 3.91 4.63
N ASP A 25 -12.01 4.85 5.02
CA ASP A 25 -12.85 5.58 4.07
C ASP A 25 -12.02 6.46 3.11
N PRO A 26 -12.52 6.70 1.87
CA PRO A 26 -11.90 7.64 0.95
C PRO A 26 -11.80 9.05 1.55
N SER A 27 -10.58 9.55 1.71
CA SER A 27 -10.30 10.90 2.22
C SER A 27 -9.57 11.75 1.16
N PRO A 28 -9.44 13.08 1.36
CA PRO A 28 -8.58 13.93 0.52
C PRO A 28 -7.12 13.44 0.48
N ASP A 29 -6.67 12.75 1.54
CA ASP A 29 -5.33 12.22 1.70
C ASP A 29 -5.15 10.80 1.11
N GLY A 30 -6.19 10.27 0.46
CA GLY A 30 -6.24 8.94 -0.13
C GLY A 30 -7.05 7.92 0.68
N ILE A 31 -7.07 6.68 0.20
CA ILE A 31 -7.61 5.53 0.92
C ILE A 31 -6.46 4.88 1.69
N HIS A 32 -6.64 4.72 2.99
CA HIS A 32 -5.64 4.11 3.87
C HIS A 32 -5.93 2.62 4.04
N VAL A 33 -4.89 1.81 4.08
CA VAL A 33 -4.94 0.35 4.19
C VAL A 33 -4.05 -0.06 5.35
N GLN A 34 -4.64 -0.75 6.33
CA GLN A 34 -3.91 -1.29 7.47
C GLN A 34 -3.63 -2.76 7.25
N THR A 35 -2.39 -3.18 7.52
CA THR A 35 -1.95 -4.56 7.35
C THR A 35 -1.73 -5.26 8.68
N ALA A 36 -1.79 -6.59 8.67
CA ALA A 36 -1.68 -7.42 9.88
C ALA A 36 -0.34 -7.31 10.61
N ASP A 37 0.72 -6.93 9.89
CA ASP A 37 2.05 -6.64 10.45
C ASP A 37 2.13 -5.24 11.10
N GLY A 38 1.02 -4.50 11.14
CA GLY A 38 0.93 -3.17 11.74
C GLY A 38 1.42 -2.04 10.84
N LYS A 39 1.77 -2.33 9.56
CA LYS A 39 2.06 -1.27 8.59
C LYS A 39 0.78 -0.61 8.09
N GLU A 40 0.93 0.61 7.60
CA GLU A 40 -0.13 1.39 6.98
C GLU A 40 0.34 1.85 5.61
N TYR A 41 -0.50 1.65 4.61
CA TYR A 41 -0.26 2.07 3.23
C TYR A 41 -1.40 2.97 2.74
N LYS A 42 -1.10 3.74 1.70
CA LYS A 42 -2.07 4.50 0.92
C LYS A 42 -2.21 3.90 -0.47
N LEU A 43 -3.42 3.87 -0.99
CA LEU A 43 -3.64 3.52 -2.39
C LEU A 43 -3.18 4.66 -3.29
N GLY A 44 -2.20 4.39 -4.17
CA GLY A 44 -1.69 5.34 -5.16
C GLY A 44 -2.60 5.51 -6.38
N ASP A 45 -3.52 4.57 -6.62
CA ASP A 45 -4.53 4.64 -7.67
C ASP A 45 -5.89 4.17 -7.12
N ARG A 46 -6.96 4.90 -7.50
CA ARG A 46 -8.35 4.58 -7.17
C ARG A 46 -8.89 3.33 -7.87
N GLN A 47 -8.18 2.82 -8.88
CA GLN A 47 -8.53 1.58 -9.58
C GLN A 47 -8.04 0.32 -8.85
N ILE A 48 -7.24 0.47 -7.79
CA ILE A 48 -6.78 -0.65 -6.98
C ILE A 48 -7.90 -1.04 -6.03
N PHE A 49 -8.51 -2.21 -6.26
CA PHE A 49 -9.56 -2.75 -5.41
C PHE A 49 -9.00 -3.80 -4.47
N MET A 50 -9.23 -3.61 -3.17
CA MET A 50 -8.82 -4.52 -2.11
C MET A 50 -9.94 -4.63 -1.07
N GLU A 51 -9.94 -5.69 -0.28
CA GLU A 51 -10.92 -5.94 0.79
C GLU A 51 -10.22 -6.36 2.09
N SER A 52 -10.78 -5.94 3.22
CA SER A 52 -10.33 -6.40 4.54
C SER A 52 -10.46 -7.92 4.67
N GLY A 53 -9.49 -8.54 5.32
CA GLY A 53 -9.35 -9.99 5.44
C GLY A 53 -8.74 -10.67 4.21
N GLY A 54 -8.46 -9.94 3.14
CA GLY A 54 -7.78 -10.48 1.95
C GLY A 54 -6.25 -10.47 2.09
N THR A 55 -5.62 -11.45 1.45
CA THR A 55 -4.16 -11.49 1.27
C THR A 55 -3.83 -11.08 -0.16
N TYR A 56 -2.89 -10.15 -0.31
CA TYR A 56 -2.54 -9.55 -1.58
C TYR A 56 -1.04 -9.48 -1.78
N ARG A 57 -0.61 -9.80 -2.99
CA ARG A 57 0.71 -9.46 -3.48
C ARG A 57 0.68 -8.03 -4.00
N ILE A 58 1.38 -7.13 -3.33
CA ILE A 58 1.43 -5.71 -3.66
C ILE A 58 2.76 -5.31 -4.26
N GLN A 59 2.72 -4.31 -5.13
CA GLN A 59 3.86 -3.48 -5.45
C GLN A 59 3.72 -2.14 -4.69
N ALA A 60 4.70 -1.79 -3.87
CA ALA A 60 4.62 -0.60 -3.02
C ALA A 60 5.92 0.18 -2.93
N LEU A 61 5.79 1.48 -2.74
CA LEU A 61 6.87 2.38 -2.31
C LEU A 61 6.95 2.32 -0.79
N GLU A 62 7.96 1.64 -0.25
CA GLU A 62 8.03 1.32 1.17
C GLU A 62 8.19 2.57 2.06
N TYR A 63 8.96 3.58 1.62
CA TYR A 63 9.24 4.74 2.47
C TYR A 63 8.12 5.78 2.46
N SER A 64 7.42 5.93 1.33
CA SER A 64 6.21 6.76 1.24
C SER A 64 4.94 6.02 1.67
N GLY A 65 5.00 4.69 1.83
CA GLY A 65 3.88 3.87 2.24
C GLY A 65 2.78 3.88 1.18
N MET A 66 3.12 3.74 -0.11
CA MET A 66 2.16 3.84 -1.20
C MET A 66 2.08 2.54 -2.01
N ILE A 67 0.87 2.00 -2.15
CA ILE A 67 0.60 0.84 -3.02
C ILE A 67 0.35 1.33 -4.44
N LEU A 68 1.09 0.79 -5.39
CA LEU A 68 1.01 1.10 -6.82
C LEU A 68 0.21 0.05 -7.60
N ALA A 69 0.23 -1.20 -7.14
CA ALA A 69 -0.53 -2.30 -7.71
C ALA A 69 -0.80 -3.36 -6.64
N ALA A 70 -1.91 -4.09 -6.77
CA ALA A 70 -2.25 -5.21 -5.91
C ALA A 70 -2.89 -6.34 -6.72
N GLU A 71 -2.50 -7.57 -6.42
CA GLU A 71 -3.08 -8.79 -6.96
C GLU A 71 -3.50 -9.68 -5.79
N LYS A 72 -4.75 -10.15 -5.80
CA LYS A 72 -5.26 -11.01 -4.71
C LYS A 72 -4.59 -12.38 -4.80
N GLU A 73 -4.05 -12.86 -3.69
CA GLU A 73 -3.56 -14.23 -3.59
C GLU A 73 -4.72 -15.16 -3.17
N ASN A 74 -4.86 -16.28 -3.90
CA ASN A 74 -5.89 -17.30 -3.65
C ASN A 74 -5.49 -18.25 -2.51
#